data_AF-A0A9P0LNU4-F1
#
_entry.id   AF-A0A9P0LNU4-F1
#
_cell.length_a   1.000
_cell.length_b   1.000
_cell.length_c   1.000
_cell.angle_alpha   90.00
_cell.angle_beta   90.00
_cell.angle_gamma   90.00
#
_symmetry.space_group_name_H-M   'P 1'
#
loop_
_entity.id
_entity.type
_entity.pdbx_description
1 polymer ?
#
loop_
_entity_poly.entity_id
_entity_poly.type
_entity_poly.pdbx_seq_one_letter_code
_entity_poly.pdbx_strand_id
1 'polypeptide(L)'
;MIKACLTILYVFIMVIYFPIAVAGFFTYGEDVHPNVTLSLTKTLIVDIGNILIAMHLVFAFLIVMNTVVQDIEELFKIPREFGWKRCLTRTTVVVCCIIVGETIPEFDKILSLIGGSTITLLTFVFPPYFYKKLCDREEPGWDRVRQIPLFERIYIWNLILIGILGGAASTFSAIKAIAAQDSFTKPCWWHLFNDISEGSLTDIDQHVAQTHPVSQLAP
;
A
#
# COMPACT_ATOMS: atom_id res chain seq x y z
N MET A 1 28.46 18.76 2.97
CA MET A 1 28.10 18.18 1.67
C MET A 1 26.73 17.50 1.68
N ILE A 2 26.51 16.43 2.47
CA ILE A 2 25.22 15.70 2.50
C ILE A 2 24.02 16.59 2.84
N LYS A 3 24.12 17.43 3.88
CA LYS A 3 23.03 18.35 4.27
C LYS A 3 22.61 19.29 3.13
N ALA A 4 23.57 19.86 2.42
CA ALA A 4 23.29 20.76 1.30
C ALA A 4 22.62 20.03 0.12
N CYS A 5 23.06 18.81 -0.19
CA CYS A 5 22.42 17.98 -1.22
C CYS A 5 20.96 17.66 -0.87
N LEU A 6 20.68 17.29 0.39
CA LEU A 6 19.31 17.05 0.86
C LEU A 6 18.44 18.29 0.75
N THR A 7 18.95 19.45 1.17
CA THR A 7 18.20 20.72 1.06
C THR A 7 17.88 21.05 -0.39
N ILE A 8 18.86 20.90 -1.31
CA ILE A 8 18.64 21.14 -2.74
C ILE A 8 17.57 20.19 -3.29
N LEU A 9 17.60 18.91 -2.93
CA LEU A 9 16.61 17.93 -3.36
C LEU A 9 15.20 18.30 -2.88
N TYR A 10 15.03 18.66 -1.61
CA TYR A 10 13.72 19.05 -1.08
C TYR A 10 13.19 20.32 -1.73
N VAL A 11 14.04 21.32 -1.98
CA VAL A 11 13.66 22.53 -2.70
C VAL A 11 13.22 22.19 -4.13
N PHE A 12 13.96 21.33 -4.83
CA PHE A 12 13.64 20.91 -6.18
C PHE A 12 12.29 20.17 -6.26
N ILE A 13 12.04 19.23 -5.33
CA ILE A 13 10.75 18.53 -5.24
C ILE A 13 9.61 19.53 -5.03
N MET A 14 9.77 20.49 -4.11
CA MET A 14 8.74 21.50 -3.86
C MET A 14 8.46 22.35 -5.10
N VAL A 15 9.49 22.76 -5.84
CA VAL A 15 9.34 23.57 -7.07
C VAL A 15 8.61 22.82 -8.18
N ILE A 16 8.70 21.50 -8.24
CA ILE A 16 7.96 20.71 -9.26
C ILE A 16 6.54 20.42 -8.78
N TYR A 17 6.37 19.97 -7.55
CA TYR A 17 5.07 19.49 -7.05
C TYR A 17 4.10 20.64 -6.78
N PHE A 18 4.59 21.77 -6.26
CA PHE A 18 3.73 22.90 -5.88
C PHE A 18 3.00 23.51 -7.09
N PRO A 19 3.66 23.88 -8.21
CA PRO A 19 2.96 24.41 -9.38
C PRO A 19 2.01 23.40 -10.01
N ILE A 20 2.36 22.10 -10.02
CA ILE A 20 1.48 21.05 -10.56
C ILE A 20 0.18 20.97 -9.73
N ALA A 21 0.29 20.96 -8.41
CA ALA A 21 -0.87 20.94 -7.52
C ALA A 21 -1.73 22.20 -7.67
N VAL A 22 -1.10 23.38 -7.70
CA VAL A 22 -1.78 24.66 -7.88
C VAL A 22 -2.49 24.73 -9.23
N ALA A 23 -1.82 24.36 -10.32
CA ALA A 23 -2.41 24.35 -11.66
C ALA A 23 -3.59 23.38 -11.75
N GLY A 24 -3.45 22.16 -11.19
CA GLY A 24 -4.54 21.18 -11.17
C GLY A 24 -5.77 21.67 -10.42
N PHE A 25 -5.57 22.31 -9.26
CA PHE A 25 -6.66 22.89 -8.49
C PHE A 25 -7.33 24.07 -9.21
N PHE A 26 -6.56 24.96 -9.85
CA PHE A 26 -7.13 26.08 -10.60
C PHE A 26 -7.94 25.64 -11.83
N THR A 27 -7.59 24.53 -12.47
CA THR A 27 -8.28 24.07 -13.68
C THR A 27 -9.52 23.22 -13.39
N TYR A 28 -9.45 22.33 -12.39
CA TYR A 28 -10.53 21.36 -12.11
C TYR A 28 -11.32 21.70 -10.84
N GLY A 29 -10.85 22.60 -9.99
CA GLY A 29 -11.56 23.02 -8.78
C GLY A 29 -11.85 21.84 -7.85
N GLU A 30 -13.10 21.76 -7.40
CA GLU A 30 -13.59 20.70 -6.49
C GLU A 30 -13.89 19.37 -7.20
N ASP A 31 -13.93 19.35 -8.54
CA ASP A 31 -14.25 18.15 -9.33
C ASP A 31 -13.03 17.26 -9.61
N VAL A 32 -11.88 17.54 -9.01
CA VAL A 32 -10.66 16.75 -9.21
C VAL A 32 -10.77 15.38 -8.54
N HIS A 33 -10.64 14.32 -9.34
CA HIS A 33 -10.55 12.96 -8.81
C HIS A 33 -9.24 12.74 -8.04
N PRO A 34 -9.23 11.88 -6.99
CA PRO A 34 -8.02 11.56 -6.24
C PRO A 34 -6.87 11.08 -7.13
N ASN A 35 -7.19 10.34 -8.20
CA ASN A 35 -6.28 10.13 -9.30
C ASN A 35 -6.50 11.20 -10.38
N VAL A 36 -5.55 12.14 -10.48
CA VAL A 36 -5.63 13.26 -11.42
C VAL A 36 -5.77 12.80 -12.87
N THR A 37 -5.20 11.65 -13.26
CA THR A 37 -5.26 11.17 -14.65
C THR A 37 -6.69 10.89 -15.12
N LEU A 38 -7.62 10.62 -14.20
CA LEU A 38 -9.04 10.43 -14.48
C LEU A 38 -9.77 11.75 -14.72
N SER A 39 -9.22 12.87 -14.23
CA SER A 39 -9.82 14.21 -14.40
C SER A 39 -9.42 14.86 -15.72
N LEU A 40 -8.34 14.39 -16.38
CA LEU A 40 -7.87 14.99 -17.61
C LEU A 40 -8.79 14.66 -18.79
N THR A 41 -9.09 15.68 -19.61
CA THR A 41 -9.79 15.50 -20.88
C THR A 41 -9.03 14.55 -21.79
N LYS A 42 -9.73 13.55 -22.31
CA LYS A 42 -9.15 12.53 -23.19
C LYS A 42 -8.56 13.18 -24.45
N THR A 43 -7.25 13.10 -24.58
CA THR A 43 -6.47 13.56 -25.74
C THR A 43 -5.34 12.59 -26.00
N LEU A 44 -4.77 12.60 -27.22
CA LEU A 44 -3.65 11.71 -27.56
C LEU A 44 -2.44 11.89 -26.62
N ILE A 45 -2.21 13.10 -26.12
CA ILE A 45 -1.11 13.41 -25.19
C ILE A 45 -1.36 12.75 -23.83
N VAL A 46 -2.60 12.81 -23.34
CA VAL A 46 -3.01 12.17 -22.09
C VAL A 46 -2.94 10.65 -22.20
N ASP A 47 -3.37 10.08 -23.33
CA ASP A 47 -3.29 8.63 -23.57
C ASP A 47 -1.82 8.15 -23.58
N ILE A 48 -0.92 8.88 -24.25
CA ILE A 48 0.53 8.58 -24.22
C ILE A 48 1.08 8.69 -22.79
N GLY A 49 0.69 9.74 -22.05
CA GLY A 49 1.07 9.92 -20.65
C GLY A 49 0.61 8.77 -19.76
N ASN A 50 -0.63 8.31 -19.95
CA ASN A 50 -1.20 7.16 -19.24
C ASN A 50 -0.46 5.85 -19.55
N ILE A 51 -0.05 5.62 -20.80
CA ILE A 51 0.77 4.46 -21.17
C ILE A 51 2.15 4.54 -20.52
N LEU A 52 2.77 5.72 -20.51
CA LEU A 52 4.09 5.92 -19.94
C LEU A 52 4.10 5.71 -18.41
N ILE A 53 3.11 6.25 -17.69
CA ILE A 53 2.99 6.05 -16.25
C ILE A 53 2.65 4.59 -15.92
N ALA A 54 1.80 3.93 -16.72
CA ALA A 54 1.51 2.50 -16.55
C ALA A 54 2.78 1.66 -16.71
N MET A 55 3.58 1.92 -17.75
CA MET A 55 4.87 1.26 -17.96
C MET A 55 5.83 1.51 -16.78
N HIS A 56 5.93 2.77 -16.32
CA HIS A 56 6.73 3.13 -15.16
C HIS A 56 6.33 2.35 -13.90
N LEU A 57 5.02 2.28 -13.61
CA LEU A 57 4.49 1.58 -12.44
C LEU A 57 4.75 0.07 -12.50
N VAL A 58 4.64 -0.55 -13.67
CA VAL A 58 4.96 -1.99 -13.84
C VAL A 58 6.44 -2.25 -13.52
N PHE A 59 7.37 -1.45 -14.07
CA PHE A 59 8.78 -1.62 -13.76
C PHE A 59 9.11 -1.31 -12.29
N ALA A 60 8.53 -0.26 -11.73
CA ALA A 60 8.69 0.10 -10.33
C ALA A 60 8.20 -1.03 -9.41
N PHE A 61 7.04 -1.61 -9.71
CA PHE A 61 6.51 -2.77 -9.00
C PHE A 61 7.48 -3.95 -9.03
N LEU A 62 8.02 -4.31 -10.20
CA LEU A 62 8.98 -5.42 -10.32
C LEU A 62 10.24 -5.20 -9.46
N ILE A 63 10.76 -3.97 -9.41
CA ILE A 63 11.95 -3.64 -8.63
C ILE A 63 11.64 -3.69 -7.13
N VAL A 64 10.57 -3.03 -6.69
CA VAL A 64 10.18 -2.94 -5.27
C VAL A 64 9.77 -4.31 -4.73
N MET A 65 9.01 -5.10 -5.49
CA MET A 65 8.61 -6.44 -5.03
C MET A 65 9.80 -7.36 -4.83
N ASN A 66 10.86 -7.22 -5.64
CA ASN A 66 12.06 -8.02 -5.45
C ASN A 66 12.75 -7.70 -4.11
N THR A 67 12.79 -6.44 -3.68
CA THR A 67 13.37 -6.08 -2.38
C THR A 67 12.48 -6.56 -1.23
N VAL A 68 11.17 -6.35 -1.33
CA VAL A 68 10.20 -6.80 -0.31
C VAL A 68 10.28 -8.32 -0.08
N VAL A 69 10.34 -9.11 -1.16
CA VAL A 69 10.42 -10.57 -1.00
C VAL A 69 11.80 -11.01 -0.48
N GLN A 70 12.88 -10.31 -0.79
CA GLN A 70 14.19 -10.61 -0.19
C GLN A 70 14.18 -10.39 1.33
N ASP A 71 13.56 -9.31 1.80
CA ASP A 71 13.42 -9.04 3.24
C ASP A 71 12.57 -10.13 3.92
N ILE A 72 11.49 -10.57 3.27
CA ILE A 72 10.64 -11.67 3.75
C ILE A 72 11.41 -13.01 3.75
N GLU A 73 12.15 -13.33 2.69
CA GLU A 73 12.99 -14.54 2.58
C GLU A 73 14.05 -14.58 3.70
N GLU A 74 14.65 -13.44 4.05
CA GLU A 74 15.61 -13.31 5.15
C GLU A 74 14.94 -13.49 6.52
N LEU A 75 13.75 -12.90 6.73
CA LEU A 75 12.97 -13.07 7.96
C LEU A 75 12.59 -14.53 8.21
N PHE A 76 12.23 -15.27 7.15
CA PHE A 76 11.90 -16.69 7.22
C PHE A 76 13.12 -17.62 7.08
N LYS A 77 14.34 -17.07 6.99
CA LYS A 77 15.61 -17.81 6.82
C LYS A 77 15.57 -18.82 5.67
N ILE A 78 14.93 -18.45 4.56
CA ILE A 78 14.81 -19.30 3.38
C ILE A 78 16.17 -19.35 2.67
N PRO A 79 16.70 -20.54 2.34
CA PRO A 79 17.96 -20.64 1.63
C PRO A 79 17.88 -19.94 0.27
N ARG A 80 18.96 -19.24 -0.11
CA ARG A 80 19.06 -18.45 -1.35
C ARG A 80 19.10 -19.30 -2.63
N GLU A 81 19.10 -20.60 -2.48
CA GLU A 81 19.08 -21.58 -3.58
C GLU A 81 17.73 -21.56 -4.30
N PHE A 82 17.71 -21.98 -5.57
CA PHE A 82 16.46 -22.16 -6.32
C PHE A 82 15.69 -23.35 -5.73
N GLY A 83 14.82 -23.06 -4.76
CA GLY A 83 13.96 -24.04 -4.10
C GLY A 83 12.48 -23.73 -4.26
N TRP A 84 11.64 -24.76 -4.15
CA TRP A 84 10.18 -24.65 -4.18
C TRP A 84 9.66 -23.63 -3.15
N LYS A 85 10.27 -23.57 -1.97
CA LYS A 85 9.94 -22.62 -0.90
C LYS A 85 10.08 -21.15 -1.34
N ARG A 86 11.07 -20.86 -2.19
CA ARG A 86 11.31 -19.52 -2.72
C ARG A 86 10.26 -19.11 -3.75
N CYS A 87 9.94 -20.02 -4.65
CA CYS A 87 8.84 -19.84 -5.62
C CYS A 87 7.51 -19.62 -4.89
N LEU A 88 7.20 -20.46 -3.90
CA LEU A 88 5.98 -20.35 -3.11
C LEU A 88 5.88 -19.01 -2.39
N THR A 89 6.97 -18.54 -1.75
CA THR A 89 6.98 -17.25 -1.03
C THR A 89 6.74 -16.09 -1.99
N ARG A 90 7.44 -16.05 -3.14
CA ARG A 90 7.27 -15.01 -4.16
C ARG A 90 5.85 -14.97 -4.71
N THR A 91 5.33 -16.12 -5.11
CA THR A 91 3.96 -16.23 -5.64
C THR A 91 2.94 -15.82 -4.59
N THR A 92 3.11 -16.25 -3.33
CA THR A 92 2.18 -15.91 -2.25
C THR A 92 2.11 -14.41 -2.03
N VAL A 93 3.25 -13.72 -1.95
CA VAL A 93 3.28 -12.26 -1.73
C VAL A 93 2.60 -11.52 -2.89
N VAL A 94 2.89 -11.90 -4.14
CA VAL A 94 2.27 -11.28 -5.32
C VAL A 94 0.76 -11.55 -5.36
N VAL A 95 0.32 -12.78 -5.06
CA VAL A 95 -1.10 -13.14 -4.97
C VAL A 95 -1.80 -12.31 -3.88
N CYS A 96 -1.19 -12.14 -2.72
CA CYS A 96 -1.72 -11.28 -1.67
C CYS A 96 -1.88 -9.83 -2.15
N CYS A 97 -0.90 -9.28 -2.88
CA CYS A 97 -1.01 -7.93 -3.47
C CYS A 97 -2.18 -7.82 -4.46
N ILE A 98 -2.37 -8.84 -5.31
CA ILE A 98 -3.49 -8.89 -6.26
C ILE A 98 -4.83 -8.93 -5.53
N ILE A 99 -4.95 -9.77 -4.49
CA ILE A 99 -6.17 -9.86 -3.67
C ILE A 99 -6.51 -8.50 -3.05
N VAL A 100 -5.53 -7.80 -2.48
CA VAL A 100 -5.73 -6.48 -1.89
C VAL A 100 -6.16 -5.46 -2.96
N GLY A 101 -5.51 -5.46 -4.12
CA GLY A 101 -5.84 -4.54 -5.22
C GLY A 101 -7.23 -4.75 -5.81
N GLU A 102 -7.68 -6.00 -5.92
CA GLU A 102 -9.04 -6.34 -6.38
C GLU A 102 -10.11 -6.03 -5.33
N THR A 103 -9.78 -6.13 -4.05
CA THR A 103 -10.74 -5.91 -2.95
C THR A 103 -11.01 -4.43 -2.70
N ILE A 104 -10.00 -3.57 -2.86
CA ILE A 104 -10.09 -2.12 -2.63
C ILE A 104 -9.62 -1.42 -3.92
N PRO A 105 -10.52 -1.16 -4.88
CA PRO A 105 -10.15 -0.55 -6.18
C PRO A 105 -9.76 0.93 -6.05
N GLU A 106 -10.08 1.57 -4.93
CA GLU A 106 -9.76 2.97 -4.64
C GLU A 106 -8.34 3.11 -4.06
N PHE A 107 -7.38 3.41 -4.95
CA PHE A 107 -5.96 3.55 -4.62
C PHE A 107 -5.67 4.62 -3.56
N ASP A 108 -6.41 5.72 -3.55
CA ASP A 108 -6.25 6.84 -2.62
C ASP A 108 -6.55 6.44 -1.17
N LYS A 109 -7.53 5.56 -0.94
CA LYS A 109 -7.83 5.00 0.39
C LYS A 109 -6.66 4.17 0.92
N ILE A 110 -6.07 3.31 0.09
CA ILE A 110 -4.89 2.52 0.44
C ILE A 110 -3.69 3.43 0.72
N LEU A 111 -3.44 4.40 -0.16
CA LEU A 111 -2.33 5.36 -0.02
C LEU A 111 -2.48 6.19 1.27
N SER A 112 -3.69 6.62 1.59
CA SER A 112 -3.99 7.36 2.83
C SER A 112 -3.75 6.51 4.07
N LEU A 113 -4.11 5.22 4.03
CA LEU A 113 -3.85 4.29 5.13
C LEU A 113 -2.34 4.08 5.34
N ILE A 114 -1.59 3.79 4.28
CA ILE A 114 -0.14 3.55 4.34
C ILE A 114 0.61 4.84 4.74
N GLY A 115 0.17 5.99 4.24
CA GLY A 115 0.71 7.32 4.56
C GLY A 115 0.50 7.69 6.03
N GLY A 116 -0.74 7.56 6.52
CA GLY A 116 -1.11 7.88 7.89
C GLY A 116 -0.50 6.94 8.93
N SER A 117 -0.27 5.68 8.57
CA SER A 117 0.32 4.68 9.46
C SER A 117 1.83 4.58 9.29
N THR A 118 2.29 3.68 8.41
CA THR A 118 3.69 3.27 8.28
C THR A 118 4.62 4.43 7.93
N ILE A 119 4.25 5.28 6.98
CA ILE A 119 5.10 6.42 6.57
C ILE A 119 5.20 7.44 7.71
N THR A 120 4.10 7.74 8.40
CA THR A 120 4.12 8.68 9.53
C THR A 120 5.01 8.17 10.67
N LEU A 121 4.94 6.87 11.00
CA LEU A 121 5.82 6.25 12.00
C LEU A 121 7.29 6.31 11.58
N LEU A 122 7.60 5.96 10.33
CA LEU A 122 8.98 5.95 9.81
C LEU A 122 9.59 7.33 9.66
N THR A 123 8.79 8.39 9.53
CA THR A 123 9.28 9.76 9.28
C THR A 123 9.28 10.63 10.54
N PHE A 124 8.21 10.59 11.35
CA PHE A 124 8.05 11.46 12.52
C PHE A 124 8.39 10.78 13.86
N VAL A 125 8.26 9.46 13.95
CA VAL A 125 8.41 8.76 15.24
C VAL A 125 9.77 8.09 15.36
N PHE A 126 10.10 7.17 14.46
CA PHE A 126 11.30 6.35 14.60
C PHE A 126 12.62 7.12 14.51
N PRO A 127 12.85 8.03 13.54
CA PRO A 127 14.14 8.72 13.45
C PRO A 127 14.44 9.60 14.68
N PRO A 128 13.51 10.46 15.16
CA PRO A 128 13.75 11.24 16.37
C PRO A 128 13.86 10.37 17.63
N TYR A 129 13.09 9.28 17.71
CA TYR A 129 13.16 8.34 18.84
C TYR A 129 14.52 7.64 18.92
N PHE A 130 15.03 7.12 17.79
CA PHE A 130 16.35 6.50 17.73
C PHE A 130 17.46 7.50 17.98
N TYR A 131 17.35 8.72 17.43
CA TYR A 131 18.31 9.80 17.69
C TYR A 131 18.42 10.11 19.19
N LYS A 132 17.29 10.29 19.87
CA LYS A 132 17.24 10.50 21.32
C LYS A 132 17.82 9.31 22.08
N LYS A 133 17.39 8.08 21.76
CA LYS A 133 17.86 6.86 22.43
C LYS A 133 19.38 6.68 22.30
N LEU A 134 19.95 7.06 21.15
CA LEU A 134 21.39 6.98 20.91
C LEU A 134 22.17 8.03 21.71
N CYS A 135 21.65 9.27 21.81
CA CYS A 135 22.31 10.33 22.60
C CYS A 135 22.16 10.14 24.13
N ASP A 136 21.08 9.48 24.57
CA ASP A 136 20.83 9.18 25.98
C ASP A 136 21.52 7.88 26.46
N ARG A 137 22.18 7.12 25.57
CA ARG A 137 22.84 5.85 25.92
C ARG A 137 24.12 6.10 26.72
N GLU A 138 24.18 5.50 27.90
CA GLU A 138 25.36 5.50 28.78
C GLU A 138 25.83 4.06 28.97
N GLU A 139 26.94 3.71 28.34
CA GLU A 139 27.59 2.41 28.51
C GLU A 139 29.03 2.62 28.99
N PRO A 140 29.56 1.73 29.85
CA PRO A 140 30.96 1.82 30.28
C PRO A 140 31.87 1.68 29.05
N GLY A 141 32.52 2.79 28.65
CA GLY A 141 33.37 2.87 27.45
C GLY A 141 32.74 3.59 26.23
N TRP A 142 31.48 3.99 26.31
CA TRP A 142 30.80 4.83 25.32
C TRP A 142 30.46 6.19 25.95
N ASP A 143 31.32 7.18 25.77
CA ASP A 143 31.07 8.54 26.23
C ASP A 143 29.82 9.12 25.54
N ARG A 144 29.04 9.94 26.27
CA ARG A 144 27.87 10.62 25.68
C ARG A 144 28.30 11.41 24.45
N VAL A 145 27.89 10.95 23.26
CA VAL A 145 28.29 11.53 21.95
C VAL A 145 27.93 13.01 21.86
N ARG A 146 26.81 13.42 22.46
CA ARG A 146 26.37 14.82 22.50
C ARG A 146 25.37 15.04 23.64
N GLN A 147 25.58 16.08 24.43
CA GLN A 147 24.57 16.57 25.37
C GLN A 147 23.52 17.39 24.59
N ILE A 148 22.29 16.88 24.55
CA ILE A 148 21.18 17.56 23.87
C ILE A 148 20.62 18.64 24.82
N PRO A 149 20.58 19.92 24.41
CA PRO A 149 19.95 20.96 25.22
C PRO A 149 18.45 20.69 25.41
N LEU A 150 17.89 21.14 26.53
CA LEU A 150 16.48 20.91 26.90
C LEU A 150 15.49 21.31 25.80
N PHE A 151 15.76 22.41 25.09
CA PHE A 151 14.92 22.87 23.98
C PHE A 151 14.84 21.86 22.82
N GLU A 152 15.96 21.30 22.39
CA GLU A 152 15.99 20.27 21.34
C GLU A 152 15.25 19.00 21.78
N ARG A 153 15.38 18.61 23.05
CA ARG A 153 14.62 17.49 23.63
C ARG A 153 13.11 17.72 23.62
N ILE A 154 12.66 18.92 23.96
CA ILE A 154 11.25 19.30 23.90
C ILE A 154 10.76 19.25 22.45
N TYR A 155 11.54 19.75 21.49
CA TYR A 155 11.19 19.73 20.08
C TYR A 155 11.02 18.29 19.54
N ILE A 156 11.93 17.38 19.89
CA ILE A 156 11.83 15.95 19.51
C ILE A 156 10.54 15.32 20.06
N TRP A 157 10.20 15.58 21.32
CA TRP A 157 8.95 15.07 21.91
C TRP A 157 7.70 15.63 21.22
N ASN A 158 7.70 16.91 20.87
CA ASN A 158 6.60 17.51 20.11
C ASN A 158 6.45 16.89 18.72
N LEU A 159 7.55 16.65 18.00
CA LEU A 159 7.50 15.98 16.69
C LEU A 159 6.89 14.57 16.79
N ILE A 160 7.31 13.80 17.80
CA ILE A 160 6.77 12.45 18.03
C ILE A 160 5.27 12.53 18.37
N LEU A 161 4.86 13.48 19.23
CA LEU A 161 3.47 13.66 19.61
C LEU A 161 2.59 14.03 18.41
N ILE A 162 3.02 15.00 17.60
CA ILE A 162 2.31 15.42 16.38
C ILE A 162 2.22 14.25 15.40
N GLY A 163 3.31 13.50 15.23
CA GLY A 163 3.32 12.30 14.38
C GLY A 163 2.33 11.23 14.85
N ILE A 164 2.28 10.94 16.15
CA ILE A 164 1.34 9.94 16.70
C ILE A 164 -0.10 10.42 16.56
N LEU A 165 -0.41 11.66 16.94
CA LEU A 165 -1.78 12.19 16.89
C LEU A 165 -2.27 12.32 15.45
N GLY A 166 -1.46 12.90 14.56
CA GLY A 166 -1.77 13.06 13.14
C GLY A 166 -1.83 11.72 12.41
N GLY A 167 -0.90 10.80 12.70
CA GLY A 167 -0.89 9.46 12.14
C GLY A 167 -2.08 8.62 12.59
N ALA A 168 -2.44 8.68 13.88
CA ALA A 168 -3.63 8.03 14.39
C ALA A 168 -4.90 8.59 13.73
N ALA A 169 -5.08 9.91 13.72
CA ALA A 169 -6.26 10.55 13.13
C ALA A 169 -6.43 10.21 11.64
N SER A 170 -5.35 10.29 10.85
CA SER A 170 -5.37 9.94 9.43
C SER A 170 -5.63 8.45 9.19
N THR A 171 -5.01 7.57 9.97
CA THR A 171 -5.25 6.12 9.92
C THR A 171 -6.70 5.80 10.28
N PHE A 172 -7.26 6.39 11.33
CA PHE A 172 -8.66 6.20 11.69
C PHE A 172 -9.62 6.70 10.60
N SER A 173 -9.31 7.83 9.96
CA SER A 173 -10.08 8.34 8.83
C SER A 173 -10.03 7.38 7.64
N ALA A 174 -8.85 6.87 7.30
CA ALA A 174 -8.67 5.92 6.21
C ALA A 174 -9.36 4.58 6.47
N ILE A 175 -9.26 4.05 7.69
CA ILE A 175 -9.95 2.81 8.09
C ILE A 175 -11.46 2.98 7.98
N LYS A 176 -12.02 4.10 8.45
CA LYS A 176 -13.45 4.38 8.31
C LYS A 176 -13.88 4.49 6.85
N ALA A 177 -13.07 5.11 6.01
CA ALA A 177 -13.33 5.20 4.57
C ALA A 177 -13.31 3.83 3.90
N ILE A 178 -12.37 2.96 4.25
CA ILE A 178 -12.28 1.58 3.71
C ILE A 178 -13.42 0.70 4.25
N ALA A 179 -13.80 0.85 5.52
CA ALA A 179 -14.84 0.03 6.15
C ALA A 179 -16.28 0.43 5.75
N ALA A 180 -16.46 1.57 5.07
CA ALA A 180 -17.75 1.94 4.50
C ALA A 180 -18.19 0.89 3.46
N GLN A 181 -19.47 0.55 3.47
CA GLN A 181 -20.02 -0.57 2.68
C GLN A 181 -19.83 -0.41 1.16
N ASP A 182 -19.63 0.82 0.68
CA ASP A 182 -19.48 1.16 -0.74
C ASP A 182 -18.05 0.98 -1.26
N SER A 183 -17.08 0.70 -0.38
CA SER A 183 -15.65 0.61 -0.72
C SER A 183 -15.22 -0.78 -1.21
N PHE A 184 -16.05 -1.81 -0.98
CA PHE A 184 -15.75 -3.18 -1.35
C PHE A 184 -16.50 -3.55 -2.63
N THR A 185 -15.77 -3.71 -3.72
CA THR A 185 -16.29 -4.33 -4.94
C THR A 185 -16.18 -5.84 -4.81
N LYS A 186 -17.19 -6.59 -5.25
CA LYS A 186 -17.10 -8.05 -5.33
C LYS A 186 -15.91 -8.41 -6.22
N PRO A 187 -14.90 -9.11 -5.71
CA PRO A 187 -13.72 -9.37 -6.49
C PRO A 187 -14.05 -10.29 -7.68
N CYS A 188 -13.29 -10.21 -8.78
CA CYS A 188 -13.54 -11.01 -9.98
C CYS A 188 -13.57 -12.53 -9.72
N TRP A 189 -12.81 -13.02 -8.75
CA TRP A 189 -12.79 -14.43 -8.34
C TRP A 189 -14.02 -14.86 -7.53
N TRP A 190 -14.82 -13.92 -7.03
CA TRP A 190 -16.12 -14.21 -6.41
C TRP A 190 -17.11 -14.78 -7.44
N HIS A 191 -17.07 -14.27 -8.68
CA HIS A 191 -17.86 -14.82 -9.78
C HIS A 191 -17.37 -16.21 -10.17
N LEU A 192 -16.05 -16.42 -10.29
CA LEU A 192 -15.48 -17.74 -10.55
C LEU A 192 -15.83 -18.76 -9.45
N PHE A 193 -15.82 -18.37 -8.18
CA PHE A 193 -16.21 -19.24 -7.07
C PHE A 193 -17.69 -19.60 -7.11
N ASN A 194 -18.55 -18.63 -7.43
CA ASN A 194 -19.97 -18.88 -7.64
C ASN A 194 -20.22 -19.81 -8.84
N ASP A 195 -19.51 -19.62 -9.95
CA ASP A 195 -19.62 -20.46 -11.14
C ASP A 195 -19.15 -21.90 -10.87
N ILE A 196 -18.09 -22.09 -10.06
CA ILE A 196 -17.64 -23.42 -9.61
C ILE A 196 -18.68 -24.07 -8.67
N SER A 197 -19.29 -23.29 -7.78
CA SER A 197 -20.32 -23.78 -6.86
C SER A 197 -21.60 -24.18 -7.60
N GLU A 198 -22.04 -23.37 -8.57
CA GLU A 198 -23.22 -23.66 -9.41
C GLU A 198 -22.96 -24.83 -10.37
N GLY A 199 -21.76 -24.93 -10.95
CA GLY A 199 -21.33 -26.08 -11.75
C GLY A 199 -21.32 -27.40 -10.97
N SER A 200 -20.88 -27.36 -9.70
CA SER A 200 -20.94 -28.53 -8.80
C SER A 200 -22.36 -28.91 -8.39
N LEU A 201 -23.29 -27.94 -8.30
CA LEU A 201 -24.71 -28.20 -8.01
C LEU A 201 -25.41 -28.85 -9.22
N THR A 202 -25.11 -28.41 -10.44
CA THR A 202 -25.67 -29.04 -11.65
C THR A 202 -25.19 -30.47 -11.89
N ASP A 203 -23.94 -30.80 -11.55
CA ASP A 203 -23.42 -32.18 -11.64
C ASP A 203 -24.03 -33.10 -10.58
N ILE A 204 -24.30 -32.59 -9.36
CA ILE A 204 -25.01 -33.34 -8.32
C ILE A 204 -26.47 -33.57 -8.70
N ASP A 205 -27.17 -32.56 -9.23
CA ASP A 205 -28.56 -32.70 -9.68
C ASP A 205 -28.69 -33.70 -10.85
N GLN A 206 -27.73 -33.73 -11.77
CA GLN A 206 -27.68 -34.74 -12.83
C GLN A 206 -27.39 -36.15 -12.31
N HIS A 207 -26.52 -36.31 -11.31
CA HIS A 207 -26.26 -37.61 -10.68
C HIS A 207 -27.41 -38.11 -9.78
N VAL A 208 -28.13 -37.23 -9.10
CA VAL A 208 -29.33 -37.57 -8.32
C VAL A 208 -30.50 -37.95 -9.24
N ALA A 209 -30.65 -37.29 -10.40
CA ALA A 209 -31.65 -37.66 -11.40
C ALA A 209 -31.40 -39.03 -12.05
N GLN A 210 -30.15 -39.51 -12.08
CA GLN A 210 -29.80 -40.83 -12.65
C GLN A 210 -29.83 -41.98 -11.63
N THR A 211 -29.80 -41.69 -10.32
CA THR A 211 -29.75 -42.73 -9.26
C THR A 211 -31.12 -43.14 -8.70
N HIS A 212 -32.21 -42.51 -9.17
CA HIS A 212 -33.58 -42.95 -8.90
C HIS A 212 -34.35 -43.33 -10.18
N PRO A 213 -34.09 -44.49 -10.80
CA PRO A 213 -35.13 -45.14 -11.57
C PRO A 213 -36.10 -45.86 -10.60
N VAL A 214 -37.39 -45.85 -10.96
CA VAL A 214 -38.49 -46.70 -10.45
C VAL A 214 -39.35 -46.10 -9.31
N SER A 215 -40.53 -45.58 -9.67
CA SER A 215 -41.82 -46.24 -9.38
C SER A 215 -43.05 -45.33 -9.63
N GLN A 216 -43.54 -45.31 -10.87
CA GLN A 216 -44.96 -45.08 -11.15
C GLN A 216 -45.38 -46.08 -12.23
N LEU A 217 -45.64 -47.32 -11.79
CA LEU A 217 -46.45 -48.27 -12.53
C LEU A 217 -47.91 -47.96 -12.20
N ALA A 218 -48.76 -48.01 -13.23
CA ALA A 218 -50.20 -47.78 -13.23
C ALA A 218 -50.97 -48.73 -12.28
N PRO A 219 -52.29 -48.56 -12.08
CA PRO A 219 -53.29 -48.71 -13.15
C PRO A 219 -54.04 -47.42 -13.51
#